data_AF-A0A963GUN1-F1
#
_entry.id   AF-A0A963GUN1-F1
#
_cell.length_a   1.000
_cell.length_b   1.000
_cell.length_c   1.000
_cell.angle_alpha   90.00
_cell.angle_beta   90.00
_cell.angle_gamma   90.00
#
_symmetry.space_group_name_H-M   'P 1'
#
loop_
_entity.id
_entity.type
_entity.pdbx_description
1 polymer ?
#
loop_
_entity_poly.entity_id
_entity_poly.type
_entity_poly.pdbx_seq_one_letter_code
_entity_poly.pdbx_strand_id
1 'polypeptide(L)' 'LVKLTPTQLRRVPLPEELLAAIRTAQAIPQRGAHKRQLQLIGKLMRRLDDPEPIRTALATLMAPRHLS' A
#
# COMPACT_ATOMS: atom_id res chain seq x y z
N LEU A 1 0.11 3.73 0.56
CA LEU A 1 0.76 2.41 0.34
C LEU A 1 2.10 2.51 -0.37
N VAL A 2 2.20 2.99 -1.61
CA VAL A 2 3.49 3.04 -2.35
C VAL A 2 4.58 3.92 -1.72
N LYS A 3 4.21 4.88 -0.86
CA LYS A 3 5.14 5.73 -0.11
C LYS A 3 5.61 5.13 1.24
N LEU A 4 5.10 3.96 1.61
CA LEU A 4 5.46 3.32 2.89
C LEU A 4 6.82 2.64 2.80
N THR A 5 7.56 2.64 3.92
CA THR A 5 8.81 1.88 4.03
C THR A 5 8.55 0.37 4.04
N PRO A 6 9.55 -0.47 3.72
CA PRO A 6 9.39 -1.93 3.82
C PRO A 6 8.94 -2.39 5.20
N THR A 7 9.42 -1.74 6.26
CA THR A 7 9.03 -2.04 7.66
C THR A 7 7.57 -1.70 7.93
N GLN A 8 7.07 -0.58 7.39
CA GLN A 8 5.66 -0.22 7.51
C GLN A 8 4.76 -1.18 6.74
N LEU A 9 5.15 -1.58 5.52
CA LEU A 9 4.39 -2.53 4.71
C LEU A 9 4.24 -3.90 5.38
N ARG A 10 5.26 -4.36 6.12
CA ARG A 10 5.18 -5.62 6.90
C ARG A 10 4.14 -5.59 8.02
N ARG A 11 3.71 -4.41 8.47
CA ARG A 11 2.70 -4.23 9.53
C ARG A 11 1.29 -4.09 8.98
N VAL A 12 1.12 -3.98 7.67
CA VAL A 12 -0.19 -3.87 7.03
C VAL A 12 -0.58 -5.26 6.51
N PRO A 13 -1.78 -5.78 6.83
CA PRO A 13 -2.25 -7.07 6.34
C PRO A 13 -2.63 -6.93 4.86
N LEU A 14 -1.65 -7.07 3.97
CA LEU A 14 -1.81 -6.95 2.52
C LEU A 14 -1.84 -8.35 1.89
N PRO A 15 -2.79 -8.64 0.99
CA PRO A 15 -2.70 -9.82 0.13
C PRO A 15 -1.39 -9.83 -0.65
N GLU A 16 -0.88 -11.01 -0.95
CA GLU A 16 0.41 -11.18 -1.63
C GLU A 16 0.46 -10.44 -2.97
N GLU A 17 -0.61 -10.54 -3.77
CA GLU A 17 -0.71 -9.86 -5.07
C GLU A 17 -0.61 -8.33 -4.93
N LEU A 18 -1.25 -7.76 -3.90
CA LEU A 18 -1.22 -6.32 -3.63
C LEU A 18 0.17 -5.88 -3.14
N LEU A 19 0.79 -6.66 -2.26
CA LEU A 19 2.14 -6.39 -1.76
C LEU A 19 3.16 -6.42 -2.90
N ALA A 20 3.08 -7.43 -3.77
CA ALA A 20 3.91 -7.52 -4.96
C ALA A 20 3.71 -6.30 -5.86
N ALA A 21 2.45 -5.92 -6.12
CA ALA A 21 2.15 -4.76 -6.95
C ALA A 21 2.73 -3.45 -6.37
N ILE A 22 2.67 -3.26 -5.05
CA ILE A 22 3.25 -2.10 -4.36
C ILE A 22 4.78 -2.08 -4.50
N ARG A 23 5.45 -3.21 -4.27
CA ARG A 23 6.92 -3.31 -4.41
C ARG A 23 7.37 -2.99 -5.83
N THR A 24 6.65 -3.51 -6.82
CA THR A 24 6.91 -3.19 -8.23
C THR A 24 6.75 -1.70 -8.50
N ALA A 25 5.71 -1.05 -7.96
CA ALA A 25 5.55 0.40 -8.10
C ALA A 25 6.73 1.18 -7.51
N GLN A 26 7.24 0.77 -6.35
CA GLN A 26 8.39 1.41 -5.69
C GLN A 26 9.70 1.29 -6.50
N ALA A 27 9.84 0.23 -7.30
CA ALA A 27 11.03 -0.01 -8.10
C ALA A 27 10.99 0.62 -9.51
N ILE A 28 9.82 1.03 -10.01
CA ILE A 28 9.69 1.55 -11.38
C ILE A 28 10.21 3.00 -11.48
N PRO A 29 11.25 3.27 -12.30
CA PRO A 29 11.73 4.64 -12.51
C PRO A 29 10.92 5.41 -13.57
N GLN A 30 10.27 4.70 -14.50
CA GLN A 30 9.54 5.31 -15.61
C GLN A 30 8.12 5.75 -15.20
N ARG A 31 7.79 7.04 -15.38
CA ARG A 31 6.49 7.62 -15.00
C ARG A 31 5.29 6.91 -15.63
N GLY A 32 5.39 6.49 -16.89
CA GLY A 32 4.31 5.80 -17.61
C GLY A 32 4.00 4.42 -17.01
N ALA A 33 5.03 3.60 -16.82
CA ALA A 33 4.91 2.29 -16.16
C ALA A 33 4.44 2.44 -14.71
N HIS A 34 4.92 3.46 -13.99
CA HIS A 34 4.50 3.75 -12.61
C HIS A 34 3.00 4.08 -12.55
N LYS A 35 2.49 4.92 -13.45
CA LYS A 35 1.05 5.25 -13.53
C LYS A 35 0.19 4.01 -13.79
N ARG A 36 0.61 3.13 -14.71
CA ARG A 36 -0.10 1.85 -14.97
C ARG A 36 -0.11 0.97 -13.74
N GLN A 37 1.01 0.91 -13.02
CA GLN A 37 1.10 0.13 -11.79
C GLN A 37 0.19 0.67 -10.69
N LEU A 38 0.07 1.99 -10.55
CA LEU A 38 -0.88 2.60 -9.61
C LEU A 38 -2.34 2.26 -9.95
N GLN A 39 -2.69 2.17 -11.25
CA GLN A 39 -4.02 1.74 -11.67
C GLN A 39 -4.30 0.28 -11.30
N LEU A 40 -3.32 -0.62 -11.47
CA LEU A 40 -3.42 -2.02 -11.04
C LEU A 40 -3.63 -2.10 -9.54
N ILE A 41 -2.82 -1.40 -8.74
CA ILE A 41 -2.97 -1.33 -7.28
C ILE A 41 -4.39 -0.87 -6.92
N GLY A 42 -4.92 0.18 -7.56
CA GLY A 42 -6.28 0.66 -7.34
C GLY A 42 -7.35 -0.38 -7.71
N LYS A 43 -7.14 -1.17 -8.76
CA LYS A 43 -8.02 -2.28 -9.15
C LYS A 43 -8.01 -3.41 -8.11
N LEU A 44 -6.84 -3.79 -7.61
CA LEU A 44 -6.69 -4.78 -6.56
C LEU A 44 -7.37 -4.32 -5.27
N MET A 45 -7.18 -3.05 -4.90
CA MET A 45 -7.82 -2.46 -3.72
C MET A 45 -9.35 -2.52 -3.78
N ARG A 46 -9.95 -2.32 -4.96
CA ARG A 46 -11.41 -2.43 -5.16
C ARG A 46 -11.92 -3.87 -5.23
N ARG A 47 -11.03 -4.85 -5.44
CA ARG A 47 -11.38 -6.28 -5.50
C ARG A 47 -11.27 -6.99 -4.15
N LEU A 48 -10.70 -6.33 -3.14
CA LEU A 48 -10.68 -6.88 -1.79
C LEU A 48 -12.10 -6.95 -1.24
N ASP A 49 -12.47 -8.12 -0.72
CA ASP A 49 -13.74 -8.33 -0.03
C ASP A 49 -13.82 -7.51 1.27
N ASP A 50 -12.70 -7.45 2.02
CA ASP A 50 -12.59 -6.64 3.24
C ASP A 50 -11.32 -5.76 3.24
N PRO A 51 -11.45 -4.46 2.90
CA PRO A 51 -10.35 -3.49 2.99
C PRO A 51 -10.18 -2.85 4.39
N GLU A 52 -11.03 -3.16 5.37
CA GLU A 52 -10.99 -2.52 6.70
C GLU A 52 -9.68 -2.76 7.46
N PRO A 53 -9.11 -3.98 7.51
CA PRO A 53 -7.85 -4.23 8.21
C PRO A 53 -6.68 -3.40 7.68
N ILE A 54 -6.67 -3.14 6.37
CA ILE A 54 -5.67 -2.29 5.71
C ILE A 54 -5.86 -0.84 6.17
N ARG A 55 -7.11 -0.34 6.20
CA ARG A 55 -7.42 1.03 6.66
C ARG A 55 -7.02 1.22 8.12
N THR A 56 -7.38 0.29 9.01
CA THR A 56 -7.01 0.35 10.43
C THR A 56 -5.49 0.39 10.61
N ALA A 57 -4.76 -0.51 9.94
CA ALA A 57 -3.30 -0.53 10.02
C ALA A 57 -2.68 0.79 9.52
N LEU A 58 -3.22 1.37 8.45
CA LEU A 58 -2.77 2.68 7.95
C LEU A 58 -3.08 3.81 8.94
N ALA A 59 -4.25 3.80 9.57
CA ALA A 59 -4.61 4.76 10.60
C ALA A 59 -3.65 4.69 11.79
N THR A 60 -3.29 3.49 12.27
CA THR A 60 -2.30 3.32 13.34
C THR A 60 -0.90 3.82 12.94
N LEU A 61 -0.49 3.61 11.68
CA LEU A 61 0.80 4.07 11.18
C LEU A 61 0.88 5.59 10.96
N MET A 62 -0.26 6.21 10.61
CA MET A 62 -0.35 7.64 10.28
C MET A 62 -0.85 8.49 11.43
N ALA A 63 -1.40 7.89 12.49
CA ALA A 63 -1.79 8.61 13.68
C ALA A 63 -0.56 9.40 14.17
N PRO A 64 -0.68 10.73 14.35
CA PRO A 64 0.39 11.48 14.99
C PRO A 64 0.62 10.78 16.33
N ARG A 65 1.87 10.36 16.58
CA ARG A 65 2.30 9.97 17.93
C ARG A 65 1.86 11.13 18.80
N HIS A 66 0.83 10.93 19.61
CA HIS A 66 0.33 11.93 20.50
C HIS A 66 1.54 12.34 21.34
N LEU A 67 2.11 13.51 21.04
CA LEU A 67 3.08 14.12 21.92
C LEU A 67 2.29 14.39 23.20
N SER A 68 2.84 13.86 24.28
CA SER A 68 2.40 14.09 25.65
C SER A 68 2.22 15.57 25.95
#